data_AF-A0AAV2RDL8-F1
#
_entry.id   AF-A0AAV2RDL8-F1
#
_cell.length_a   1.000
_cell.length_b   1.000
_cell.length_c   1.000
_cell.angle_alpha   90.00
_cell.angle_beta   90.00
_cell.angle_gamma   90.00
#
_symmetry.space_group_name_H-M   'P 1'
#
loop_
_entity.id
_entity.type
_entity.pdbx_description
1 polymer ?
#
loop_
_entity_poly.entity_id
_entity_poly.type
_entity_poly.pdbx_seq_one_letter_code
_entity_poly.pdbx_strand_id
1 'polypeptide(L)'
;PSEDENELEEGILVDIDAEELELKEDVRVESDAEKLYLTEDVRVESDEEELYLTEDVRVESDAEELYLTEDVRVESDEEELYLTEDVRVESDEEELYLTEDVRVESDEEELYLTEDVRVESDAEELYLTEDVRVESDAEELYLTEDVRVESDAEELYLTEDVRVESDAEKLYLTE
;
A
#
# COMPACT_ATOMS: atom_id res chain seq x y z
N PRO A 1 -12.01 41.00 -6.68
CA PRO A 1 -11.27 39.78 -6.30
C PRO A 1 -11.96 39.17 -5.08
N SER A 2 -13.03 38.43 -5.35
CA SER A 2 -13.58 37.47 -4.40
C SER A 2 -12.80 36.18 -4.66
N GLU A 3 -12.05 35.74 -3.66
CA GLU A 3 -11.62 34.35 -3.52
C GLU A 3 -12.92 33.58 -3.24
N ASP A 4 -13.48 32.99 -4.29
CA ASP A 4 -14.61 32.07 -4.16
C ASP A 4 -14.03 30.77 -3.62
N GLU A 5 -14.14 30.61 -2.30
CA GLU A 5 -13.85 29.39 -1.55
C GLU A 5 -14.75 28.28 -2.13
N ASN A 6 -14.15 27.30 -2.81
CA ASN A 6 -14.82 26.08 -3.28
C ASN A 6 -15.11 25.17 -2.07
N GLU A 7 -16.06 25.56 -1.22
CA GLU A 7 -16.73 24.63 -0.31
C GLU A 7 -17.81 23.90 -1.11
N LEU A 8 -17.56 22.63 -1.43
CA LEU A 8 -18.41 21.77 -2.24
C LEU A 8 -19.07 20.73 -1.31
N GLU A 9 -20.39 20.83 -1.09
CA GLU A 9 -21.20 19.93 -0.23
C GLU A 9 -21.36 18.51 -0.82
N GLU A 10 -21.34 17.49 0.05
CA GLU A 10 -21.66 16.05 -0.14
C GLU A 10 -22.22 15.64 -1.53
N GLY A 11 -21.48 14.80 -2.25
CA GLY A 11 -21.98 14.02 -3.39
C GLY A 11 -21.91 14.71 -4.76
N ILE A 12 -20.94 15.59 -4.97
CA ILE A 12 -20.68 16.21 -6.27
C ILE A 12 -19.86 15.23 -7.12
N LEU A 13 -20.44 14.76 -8.24
CA LEU A 13 -19.68 14.21 -9.36
C LEU A 13 -18.89 15.36 -9.99
N VAL A 14 -17.56 15.26 -9.93
CA VAL A 14 -16.63 16.28 -10.39
C VAL A 14 -16.02 15.82 -11.71
N ASP A 15 -16.76 15.93 -12.82
CA ASP A 15 -16.19 15.80 -14.18
C ASP A 15 -15.23 16.98 -14.45
N ILE A 16 -14.00 16.90 -13.95
CA ILE A 16 -12.97 17.93 -14.13
C ILE A 16 -11.76 17.31 -14.84
N ASP A 17 -11.42 17.90 -15.99
CA ASP A 17 -10.13 17.74 -16.67
C ASP A 17 -9.23 18.87 -16.16
N ALA A 18 -8.30 18.54 -15.26
CA ALA A 18 -7.37 19.46 -14.63
C ALA A 18 -6.00 18.82 -14.36
N GLU A 19 -4.94 19.63 -14.39
CA GLU A 19 -3.58 19.20 -14.01
C GLU A 19 -3.46 18.84 -12.51
N GLU A 20 -4.25 19.47 -11.63
CA GLU A 20 -4.20 19.23 -10.18
C GLU A 20 -5.55 19.55 -9.53
N LEU A 21 -6.00 18.70 -8.61
CA LEU A 21 -7.27 18.83 -7.90
C LEU A 21 -7.09 18.56 -6.39
N GLU A 22 -7.56 19.46 -5.53
CA GLU A 22 -7.52 19.33 -4.05
C GLU A 22 -8.94 19.41 -3.47
N LEU A 23 -9.40 18.37 -2.76
CA LEU A 23 -10.69 18.32 -2.05
C LEU A 23 -10.50 17.98 -0.57
N LYS A 24 -11.36 18.55 0.27
CA LYS A 24 -11.17 18.54 1.73
C LYS A 24 -12.19 17.73 2.53
N GLU A 25 -13.39 17.50 2.04
CA GLU A 25 -14.46 16.79 2.80
C GLU A 25 -15.41 16.02 1.86
N ASP A 26 -15.87 14.83 2.28
CA ASP A 26 -17.07 14.09 1.85
C ASP A 26 -17.45 14.22 0.35
N VAL A 27 -16.64 13.64 -0.53
CA VAL A 27 -16.85 13.68 -1.98
C VAL A 27 -16.92 12.28 -2.59
N ARG A 28 -17.67 12.15 -3.69
CA ARG A 28 -17.51 11.03 -4.63
C ARG A 28 -16.87 11.60 -5.87
N VAL A 29 -15.65 11.19 -6.18
CA VAL A 29 -14.90 11.71 -7.31
C VAL A 29 -14.98 10.73 -8.48
N GLU A 30 -15.21 11.26 -9.67
CA GLU A 30 -15.03 10.58 -10.96
C GLU A 30 -14.28 11.62 -11.83
N SER A 31 -12.95 11.50 -11.91
CA SER A 31 -12.07 12.47 -12.55
C SER A 31 -11.05 11.81 -13.48
N ASP A 32 -10.58 12.58 -14.44
CA ASP A 32 -9.35 12.35 -15.21
C ASP A 32 -8.43 13.54 -14.87
N ALA A 33 -7.54 13.37 -13.89
CA ALA A 33 -6.58 14.39 -13.48
C ALA A 33 -5.15 13.83 -13.51
N GLU A 34 -4.14 14.67 -13.72
CA GLU A 34 -2.75 14.21 -13.54
C GLU A 34 -2.49 13.94 -12.05
N LYS A 35 -3.01 14.80 -11.14
CA LYS A 35 -2.84 14.66 -9.69
C LYS A 35 -4.10 14.95 -8.90
N LEU A 36 -4.40 14.10 -7.91
CA LEU A 36 -5.55 14.25 -7.02
C LEU A 36 -5.14 14.18 -5.54
N TYR A 37 -5.54 15.18 -4.75
CA TYR A 37 -5.28 15.30 -3.31
C TYR A 37 -6.58 15.33 -2.51
N LEU A 38 -6.77 14.37 -1.60
CA LEU A 38 -7.98 14.22 -0.79
C LEU A 38 -7.66 14.04 0.70
N THR A 39 -8.49 14.61 1.57
CA THR A 39 -8.16 14.70 3.01
C THR A 39 -9.04 13.85 3.93
N GLU A 40 -10.38 13.83 3.77
CA GLU A 40 -11.30 13.11 4.70
C GLU A 40 -12.49 12.43 3.97
N ASP A 41 -12.77 11.17 4.33
CA ASP A 41 -14.01 10.40 4.05
C ASP A 41 -14.42 10.38 2.56
N VAL A 42 -13.60 9.74 1.70
CA VAL A 42 -13.79 9.79 0.24
C VAL A 42 -14.07 8.41 -0.39
N ARG A 43 -14.85 8.42 -1.48
CA ARG A 43 -14.86 7.32 -2.46
C ARG A 43 -14.36 7.82 -3.80
N VAL A 44 -13.31 7.18 -4.29
CA VAL A 44 -12.63 7.51 -5.54
C VAL A 44 -12.87 6.38 -6.54
N GLU A 45 -13.23 6.76 -7.76
CA GLU A 45 -13.30 5.90 -8.94
C GLU A 45 -12.72 6.71 -10.10
N SER A 46 -11.44 6.50 -10.42
CA SER A 46 -10.70 7.38 -11.32
C SER A 46 -9.43 6.77 -11.90
N ASP A 47 -8.97 7.40 -13.00
CA ASP A 47 -7.71 7.11 -13.70
C ASP A 47 -6.79 8.34 -13.54
N GLU A 48 -5.68 8.23 -12.79
CA GLU A 48 -4.73 9.33 -12.54
C GLU A 48 -3.26 8.90 -12.65
N GLU A 49 -2.33 9.85 -12.83
CA GLU A 49 -0.90 9.54 -12.68
C GLU A 49 -0.55 9.41 -11.18
N GLU A 50 -1.01 10.34 -10.33
CA GLU A 50 -0.73 10.30 -8.88
C GLU A 50 -1.98 10.58 -8.01
N LEU A 51 -2.21 9.72 -7.00
CA LEU A 51 -3.30 9.86 -6.04
C LEU A 51 -2.79 9.95 -4.58
N TYR A 52 -3.21 10.99 -3.86
CA TYR A 52 -2.80 11.24 -2.46
C TYR A 52 -4.01 11.36 -1.53
N LEU A 53 -4.16 10.44 -0.57
CA LEU A 53 -5.30 10.40 0.36
C LEU A 53 -4.83 10.31 1.82
N THR A 54 -5.55 10.99 2.73
CA THR A 54 -5.11 11.13 4.13
C THR A 54 -5.92 10.29 5.13
N GLU A 55 -7.26 10.34 5.16
CA GLU A 55 -8.06 9.73 6.24
C GLU A 55 -9.34 9.00 5.74
N ASP A 56 -9.59 7.77 6.23
CA ASP A 56 -10.84 6.98 6.12
C ASP A 56 -11.37 6.82 4.67
N VAL A 57 -10.68 6.02 3.84
CA VAL A 57 -10.93 5.99 2.39
C VAL A 57 -11.31 4.60 1.86
N ARG A 58 -12.15 4.57 0.82
CA ARG A 58 -12.28 3.42 -0.09
C ARG A 58 -11.90 3.84 -1.50
N VAL A 59 -10.92 3.14 -2.05
CA VAL A 59 -10.36 3.41 -3.38
C VAL A 59 -10.65 2.22 -4.29
N GLU A 60 -11.09 2.54 -5.51
CA GLU A 60 -11.11 1.64 -6.67
C GLU A 60 -10.56 2.48 -7.84
N SER A 61 -9.25 2.46 -8.06
CA SER A 61 -8.57 3.32 -9.05
C SER A 61 -7.53 2.54 -9.85
N ASP A 62 -7.21 3.07 -11.03
CA ASP A 62 -6.02 2.71 -11.80
C ASP A 62 -5.08 3.94 -11.75
N ALA A 63 -3.93 3.83 -11.07
CA ALA A 63 -2.96 4.91 -10.95
C ALA A 63 -1.51 4.42 -11.16
N GLU A 64 -0.60 5.31 -11.58
CA GLU A 64 0.84 4.96 -11.59
C GLU A 64 1.36 4.93 -10.14
N GLU A 65 1.06 5.97 -9.33
CA GLU A 65 1.46 6.04 -7.93
C GLU A 65 0.30 6.37 -6.99
N LEU A 66 0.18 5.64 -5.89
CA LEU A 66 -0.84 5.87 -4.88
C LEU A 66 -0.28 5.99 -3.45
N TYR A 67 -0.66 7.06 -2.74
CA TYR A 67 -0.14 7.40 -1.41
C TYR A 67 -1.28 7.54 -0.39
N LEU A 68 -1.27 6.72 0.66
CA LEU A 68 -2.30 6.71 1.71
C LEU A 68 -1.72 6.79 3.12
N THR A 69 -2.43 7.51 3.99
CA THR A 69 -1.95 7.75 5.36
C THR A 69 -2.70 6.92 6.42
N GLU A 70 -4.03 6.95 6.52
CA GLU A 70 -4.77 6.36 7.67
C GLU A 70 -6.07 5.63 7.28
N ASP A 71 -6.30 4.44 7.84
CA ASP A 71 -7.57 3.67 7.86
C ASP A 71 -8.18 3.42 6.46
N VAL A 72 -7.50 2.63 5.62
CA VAL A 72 -7.89 2.48 4.20
C VAL A 72 -8.27 1.04 3.80
N ARG A 73 -9.18 0.93 2.83
CA ARG A 73 -9.34 -0.27 1.99
C ARG A 73 -9.07 0.08 0.54
N VAL A 74 -8.15 -0.67 -0.05
CA VAL A 74 -7.68 -0.52 -1.43
C VAL A 74 -8.03 -1.79 -2.20
N GLU A 75 -8.57 -1.62 -3.40
CA GLU A 75 -8.74 -2.66 -4.42
C GLU A 75 -8.37 -2.00 -5.76
N SER A 76 -7.18 -2.29 -6.27
CA SER A 76 -6.60 -1.54 -7.39
C SER A 76 -5.43 -2.26 -8.06
N ASP A 77 -5.07 -1.79 -9.25
CA ASP A 77 -3.93 -2.24 -10.05
C ASP A 77 -3.01 -1.01 -10.27
N GLU A 78 -1.86 -0.94 -9.59
CA GLU A 78 -0.91 0.20 -9.67
C GLU A 78 0.54 -0.23 -9.92
N GLU A 79 1.39 0.70 -10.37
CA GLU A 79 2.85 0.46 -10.40
C GLU A 79 3.43 0.56 -8.98
N GLU A 80 3.12 1.62 -8.22
CA GLU A 80 3.63 1.82 -6.86
C GLU A 80 2.54 2.20 -5.84
N LEU A 81 2.49 1.49 -4.72
CA LEU A 81 1.56 1.75 -3.61
C LEU A 81 2.31 2.04 -2.29
N TYR A 82 2.00 3.17 -1.65
CA TYR A 82 2.59 3.61 -0.38
C TYR A 82 1.54 3.81 0.71
N LEU A 83 1.62 3.04 1.80
CA LEU A 83 0.66 3.08 2.91
C LEU A 83 1.33 3.24 4.27
N THR A 84 0.72 4.06 5.13
CA THR A 84 1.30 4.41 6.45
C THR A 84 0.66 3.65 7.62
N GLU A 85 -0.66 3.70 7.84
CA GLU A 85 -1.29 3.19 9.08
C GLU A 85 -2.64 2.46 8.85
N ASP A 86 -2.83 1.31 9.52
CA ASP A 86 -4.10 0.57 9.70
C ASP A 86 -4.83 0.18 8.38
N VAL A 87 -4.15 -0.55 7.49
CA VAL A 87 -4.66 -0.81 6.12
C VAL A 87 -5.05 -2.27 5.85
N ARG A 88 -6.03 -2.46 4.96
CA ARG A 88 -6.26 -3.72 4.25
C ARG A 88 -6.13 -3.51 2.74
N VAL A 89 -5.29 -4.33 2.13
CA VAL A 89 -4.95 -4.29 0.71
C VAL A 89 -5.31 -5.62 0.06
N GLU A 90 -5.92 -5.56 -1.12
CA GLU A 90 -6.13 -6.67 -2.06
C GLU A 90 -5.86 -6.12 -3.47
N SER A 91 -4.70 -6.42 -4.04
CA SER A 91 -4.16 -5.73 -5.24
C SER A 91 -3.05 -6.52 -5.92
N ASP A 92 -2.76 -6.14 -7.16
CA ASP A 92 -1.64 -6.62 -7.99
C ASP A 92 -0.76 -5.42 -8.35
N GLU A 93 0.45 -5.29 -7.77
CA GLU A 93 1.35 -4.13 -8.00
C GLU A 93 2.80 -4.52 -8.34
N GLU A 94 3.57 -3.61 -8.95
CA GLU A 94 5.03 -3.80 -9.08
C GLU A 94 5.73 -3.62 -7.72
N GLU A 95 5.46 -2.52 -7.00
CA GLU A 95 6.07 -2.23 -5.70
C GLU A 95 5.03 -1.82 -4.63
N LEU A 96 5.09 -2.48 -3.46
CA LEU A 96 4.23 -2.16 -2.31
C LEU A 96 5.06 -1.79 -1.06
N TYR A 97 4.78 -0.61 -0.47
CA TYR A 97 5.47 -0.08 0.71
C TYR A 97 4.50 0.17 1.88
N LEU A 98 4.69 -0.55 2.99
CA LEU A 98 3.81 -0.48 4.16
C LEU A 98 4.58 -0.21 5.46
N THR A 99 4.01 0.68 6.28
CA THR A 99 4.66 1.11 7.52
C THR A 99 4.11 0.44 8.79
N GLU A 100 2.82 0.54 9.11
CA GLU A 100 2.28 0.10 10.43
C GLU A 100 0.92 -0.62 10.36
N ASP A 101 0.77 -1.72 11.13
CA ASP A 101 -0.51 -2.41 11.44
C ASP A 101 -1.33 -2.91 10.22
N VAL A 102 -0.65 -3.51 9.23
CA VAL A 102 -1.29 -3.88 7.94
C VAL A 102 -1.68 -5.36 7.82
N ARG A 103 -2.73 -5.63 7.03
CA ARG A 103 -3.02 -6.95 6.45
C ARG A 103 -3.01 -6.88 4.93
N VAL A 104 -2.26 -7.78 4.31
CA VAL A 104 -2.01 -7.80 2.86
C VAL A 104 -2.36 -9.18 2.31
N GLU A 105 -3.04 -9.20 1.17
CA GLU A 105 -3.25 -10.36 0.29
C GLU A 105 -3.03 -9.89 -1.16
N SER A 106 -1.89 -10.23 -1.77
CA SER A 106 -1.45 -9.63 -3.04
C SER A 106 -0.36 -10.47 -3.75
N ASP A 107 -0.16 -10.17 -5.04
CA ASP A 107 0.90 -10.70 -5.90
C ASP A 107 1.76 -9.51 -6.39
N GLU A 108 3.05 -9.44 -6.01
CA GLU A 108 3.92 -8.28 -6.34
C GLU A 108 5.32 -8.64 -6.89
N GLU A 109 6.05 -7.69 -7.48
CA GLU A 109 7.49 -7.87 -7.72
C GLU A 109 8.28 -7.61 -6.43
N GLU A 110 8.05 -6.47 -5.76
CA GLU A 110 8.73 -6.09 -4.52
C GLU A 110 7.77 -5.67 -3.39
N LEU A 111 7.94 -6.26 -2.20
CA LEU A 111 7.13 -5.94 -1.02
C LEU A 111 7.99 -5.48 0.17
N TYR A 112 7.74 -4.28 0.67
CA TYR A 112 8.47 -3.64 1.78
C TYR A 112 7.58 -3.38 2.99
N LEU A 113 7.93 -3.97 4.14
CA LEU A 113 7.09 -3.94 5.35
C LEU A 113 7.91 -3.60 6.60
N THR A 114 7.41 -2.64 7.37
CA THR A 114 8.16 -2.09 8.52
C THR A 114 7.73 -2.68 9.87
N GLU A 115 6.48 -2.50 10.32
CA GLU A 115 6.06 -2.82 11.71
C GLU A 115 4.69 -3.52 11.82
N ASP A 116 4.59 -4.53 12.69
CA ASP A 116 3.33 -5.19 13.14
C ASP A 116 2.43 -5.79 12.02
N VAL A 117 3.03 -6.28 10.94
CA VAL A 117 2.30 -6.73 9.75
C VAL A 117 1.91 -8.22 9.76
N ARG A 118 0.78 -8.57 9.13
CA ARG A 118 0.47 -9.94 8.67
C ARG A 118 0.32 -9.97 7.16
N VAL A 119 1.07 -10.84 6.50
CA VAL A 119 1.07 -10.96 5.03
C VAL A 119 0.84 -12.38 4.59
N GLU A 120 -0.01 -12.51 3.56
CA GLU A 120 -0.19 -13.68 2.71
C GLU A 120 0.07 -13.21 1.26
N SER A 121 1.25 -13.43 0.70
CA SER A 121 1.60 -12.90 -0.63
C SER A 121 2.56 -13.79 -1.42
N ASP A 122 2.58 -13.60 -2.73
CA ASP A 122 3.54 -14.14 -3.69
C ASP A 122 4.39 -12.97 -4.22
N ALA A 123 5.72 -12.98 -4.00
CA ALA A 123 6.59 -11.87 -4.43
C ALA A 123 7.96 -12.30 -4.98
N GLU A 124 8.60 -11.54 -5.88
CA GLU A 124 10.00 -11.82 -6.24
C GLU A 124 10.93 -11.51 -5.05
N GLU A 125 10.80 -10.32 -4.47
CA GLU A 125 11.59 -9.87 -3.31
C GLU A 125 10.69 -9.38 -2.16
N LEU A 126 10.97 -9.84 -0.94
CA LEU A 126 10.19 -9.48 0.25
C LEU A 126 11.10 -8.99 1.39
N TYR A 127 10.85 -7.76 1.87
CA TYR A 127 11.65 -7.07 2.90
C TYR A 127 10.84 -6.80 4.17
N LEU A 128 11.29 -7.33 5.32
CA LEU A 128 10.59 -7.28 6.61
C LEU A 128 11.49 -6.77 7.72
N THR A 129 10.99 -5.83 8.53
CA THR A 129 11.82 -5.14 9.53
C THR A 129 11.52 -5.50 10.99
N GLU A 130 10.28 -5.47 11.48
CA GLU A 130 9.98 -5.69 12.92
C GLU A 130 8.60 -6.35 13.16
N ASP A 131 8.55 -7.31 14.08
CA ASP A 131 7.31 -7.94 14.62
C ASP A 131 6.35 -8.57 13.58
N VAL A 132 6.86 -8.95 12.41
CA VAL A 132 6.06 -9.45 11.28
C VAL A 132 5.71 -10.95 11.42
N ARG A 133 4.52 -11.33 10.92
CA ARG A 133 4.17 -12.73 10.58
C ARG A 133 3.88 -12.86 9.09
N VAL A 134 4.59 -13.76 8.42
CA VAL A 134 4.44 -13.98 6.97
C VAL A 134 4.18 -15.44 6.65
N GLU A 135 3.20 -15.65 5.76
CA GLU A 135 2.98 -16.86 4.97
C GLU A 135 3.17 -16.47 3.51
N SER A 136 4.29 -16.82 2.87
CA SER A 136 4.59 -16.34 1.52
C SER A 136 5.40 -17.31 0.67
N ASP A 137 5.30 -17.15 -0.64
CA ASP A 137 6.17 -17.73 -1.65
C ASP A 137 7.03 -16.60 -2.24
N ALA A 138 8.36 -16.69 -2.15
CA ALA A 138 9.24 -15.63 -2.70
C ALA A 138 10.57 -16.10 -3.27
N GLU A 139 11.18 -15.39 -4.23
CA GLU A 139 12.55 -15.75 -4.66
C GLU A 139 13.57 -15.38 -3.57
N GLU A 140 13.52 -14.14 -3.08
CA GLU A 140 14.39 -13.64 -2.01
C GLU A 140 13.59 -13.04 -0.85
N LEU A 141 13.95 -13.41 0.37
CA LEU A 141 13.26 -12.91 1.56
C LEU A 141 14.26 -12.40 2.63
N TYR A 142 14.09 -11.13 2.98
CA TYR A 142 14.96 -10.35 3.87
C TYR A 142 14.26 -10.04 5.19
N LEU A 143 14.80 -10.56 6.30
CA LEU A 143 14.23 -10.45 7.64
C LEU A 143 15.17 -9.75 8.61
N THR A 144 14.63 -8.77 9.32
CA THR A 144 15.24 -8.13 10.49
C THR A 144 14.34 -8.36 11.71
N GLU A 145 14.94 -8.60 12.88
CA GLU A 145 14.37 -8.57 14.25
C GLU A 145 12.94 -9.12 14.49
N ASP A 146 12.83 -10.13 15.37
CA ASP A 146 11.55 -10.64 15.93
C ASP A 146 10.49 -11.19 14.94
N VAL A 147 10.87 -11.49 13.70
CA VAL A 147 9.96 -12.03 12.68
C VAL A 147 9.68 -13.53 12.85
N ARG A 148 8.43 -13.94 12.54
CA ARG A 148 8.05 -15.34 12.31
C ARG A 148 7.64 -15.57 10.86
N VAL A 149 8.30 -16.49 10.18
CA VAL A 149 8.01 -16.81 8.77
C VAL A 149 7.71 -18.30 8.59
N GLU A 150 6.63 -18.56 7.85
CA GLU A 150 6.34 -19.82 7.16
C GLU A 150 6.42 -19.53 5.66
N SER A 151 7.51 -19.92 4.99
CA SER A 151 7.70 -19.55 3.58
C SER A 151 8.42 -20.60 2.75
N ASP A 152 8.12 -20.60 1.46
CA ASP A 152 8.90 -21.27 0.41
C ASP A 152 9.73 -20.17 -0.29
N ALA A 153 11.06 -20.25 -0.18
CA ALA A 153 11.93 -19.23 -0.81
C ALA A 153 13.24 -19.78 -1.38
N GLU A 154 13.79 -19.17 -2.44
CA GLU A 154 15.11 -19.61 -2.94
C GLU A 154 16.24 -19.15 -2.00
N GLU A 155 16.20 -17.89 -1.57
CA GLU A 155 17.20 -17.29 -0.68
C GLU A 155 16.57 -16.59 0.54
N LEU A 156 17.09 -16.90 1.73
CA LEU A 156 16.70 -16.25 2.98
C LEU A 156 17.87 -15.49 3.61
N TYR A 157 17.63 -14.21 3.93
CA TYR A 157 18.56 -13.31 4.59
C TYR A 157 18.02 -12.90 5.96
N LEU A 158 18.71 -13.28 7.04
CA LEU A 158 18.22 -13.13 8.42
C LEU A 158 19.18 -12.28 9.27
N THR A 159 18.63 -11.35 10.04
CA THR A 159 19.33 -10.55 11.04
C THR A 159 18.59 -10.58 12.38
N GLU A 160 19.27 -11.03 13.45
CA GLU A 160 18.85 -11.08 14.88
C GLU A 160 17.43 -11.65 15.22
N ASP A 161 17.36 -12.56 16.20
CA ASP A 161 16.12 -13.10 16.83
C ASP A 161 14.97 -13.61 15.91
N VAL A 162 15.26 -14.00 14.66
CA VAL A 162 14.25 -14.56 13.72
C VAL A 162 13.90 -16.03 14.01
N ARG A 163 12.62 -16.39 13.91
CA ARG A 163 12.15 -17.80 13.86
C ARG A 163 11.59 -18.13 12.48
N VAL A 164 12.26 -19.06 11.79
CA VAL A 164 11.88 -19.46 10.43
C VAL A 164 11.49 -20.94 10.40
N GLU A 165 10.32 -21.23 9.84
CA GLU A 165 9.92 -22.55 9.34
C GLU A 165 9.79 -22.45 7.81
N SER A 166 10.89 -22.65 7.09
CA SER A 166 10.95 -22.45 5.63
C SER A 166 11.59 -23.62 4.89
N ASP A 167 11.20 -23.82 3.64
CA ASP A 167 11.83 -24.76 2.70
C ASP A 167 12.86 -24.05 1.78
N ALA A 168 13.76 -23.26 2.36
CA ALA A 168 14.70 -22.46 1.57
C ALA A 168 15.94 -23.19 1.04
N GLU A 169 16.36 -22.88 -0.19
CA GLU A 169 17.58 -23.46 -0.78
C GLU A 169 18.86 -22.88 -0.14
N LYS A 170 18.87 -21.58 0.13
CA LYS A 170 20.01 -20.88 0.74
C LYS A 170 19.57 -20.05 1.94
N LEU A 171 20.38 -20.08 3.00
CA LEU A 171 20.16 -19.30 4.22
C LEU A 171 21.44 -18.55 4.59
N TYR A 172 21.29 -17.23 4.72
CA TYR A 172 22.31 -16.27 5.13
C TYR A 172 21.92 -15.66 6.47
N LEU A 173 22.71 -15.95 7.50
CA LEU A 173 22.49 -15.39 8.84
C LEU A 173 23.58 -14.39 9.17
N THR A 174 23.18 -13.18 9.54
CA THR A 174 24.05 -12.15 10.09
C THR A 174 23.76 -12.01 11.59
N GLU A 175 24.79 -12.20 12.42
CA GLU A 175 24.76 -12.00 13.88
C GLU A 175 25.31 -10.62 14.28
#